data_AF-A0A351Z1K0-F1
#
_entry.id   AF-A0A351Z1K0-F1
#
_cell.length_a   1.000
_cell.length_b   1.000
_cell.length_c   1.000
_cell.angle_alpha   90.00
_cell.angle_beta   90.00
_cell.angle_gamma   90.00
#
_symmetry.space_group_name_H-M   'P 1'
#
loop_
_entity.id
_entity.type
_entity.pdbx_description
1 polymer ?
#
loop_
_entity_poly.entity_id
_entity_poly.type
_entity_poly.pdbx_seq_one_letter_code
_entity_poly.pdbx_strand_id
1 'polypeptide(L)'
;MRSKKEKKINMEITILCKVVDNYGDIGFVYRLARNITELYPDTELRLVVSDLPSFAAMAPFVKEGLARQSARGWQIFDWNKEDVCTKEFSKRIPDVILQCFQCQRPEWLDRILFDPEQKKIVRIVNLEYLTAESWADDFHLLKSGTRSILVKKVNFMPGFTKKTGG
;
A
#
# COMPACT_ATOMS: atom_id res chain seq x y z
N MET A 1 31.93 21.65 16.41
CA MET A 1 31.40 20.64 15.46
C MET A 1 29.92 20.39 15.78
N ARG A 2 28.99 21.00 15.05
CA ARG A 2 27.56 20.71 15.19
C ARG A 2 27.27 19.42 14.42
N SER A 3 27.05 18.32 15.15
CA SER A 3 26.48 17.09 14.60
C SER A 3 25.17 17.43 13.90
N LYS A 4 25.15 17.32 12.57
CA LYS A 4 23.91 17.30 11.80
C LYS A 4 23.19 16.01 12.19
N LYS A 5 22.22 16.09 13.10
CA LYS A 5 21.19 15.05 13.23
C LYS A 5 20.54 14.94 11.85
N GLU A 6 20.84 13.88 11.11
CA GLU A 6 20.08 13.52 9.92
C GLU A 6 18.61 13.45 10.33
N LYS A 7 17.77 14.26 9.69
CA LYS A 7 16.32 14.14 9.84
C LYS A 7 15.96 12.74 9.35
N LYS A 8 15.69 11.81 10.27
CA LYS A 8 15.05 10.52 9.96
C LYS A 8 13.82 10.82 9.13
N ILE A 9 13.84 10.42 7.85
CA ILE A 9 12.65 10.49 7.00
C ILE A 9 11.81 9.29 7.43
N ASN A 10 10.81 9.54 8.28
CA ASN A 10 9.75 8.56 8.56
C ASN A 10 8.91 8.44 7.28
N MET A 11 9.30 7.55 6.37
CA MET A 11 8.50 7.23 5.19
C MET A 11 7.27 6.43 5.65
N GLU A 12 6.09 6.86 5.22
CA GLU A 12 4.86 6.11 5.42
C GLU A 12 4.52 5.32 4.14
N ILE A 13 4.20 4.05 4.31
CA ILE A 13 3.76 3.17 3.23
C ILE A 13 2.36 2.66 3.58
N THR A 14 1.40 3.00 2.74
CA THR A 14 0.06 2.42 2.76
C THR A 14 -0.01 1.26 1.77
N ILE A 15 -0.27 0.03 2.23
CA ILE A 15 -0.55 -1.11 1.37
C ILE A 15 -2.07 -1.28 1.25
N LEU A 16 -2.56 -1.27 0.01
CA LEU A 16 -3.96 -1.52 -0.33
C LEU A 16 -4.11 -2.97 -0.77
N CYS A 17 -5.02 -3.69 -0.11
CA CYS A 17 -5.38 -5.06 -0.43
C CYS A 17 -6.90 -5.17 -0.56
N LYS A 18 -7.38 -5.26 -1.80
CA LYS A 18 -8.74 -5.77 -2.04
C LYS A 18 -8.62 -7.27 -2.24
N VAL A 19 -9.10 -8.05 -1.28
CA VAL A 19 -9.09 -9.51 -1.35
C VAL A 19 -10.10 -9.95 -2.40
N VAL A 20 -9.61 -10.54 -3.49
CA VAL A 20 -10.42 -11.18 -4.53
C VAL A 20 -10.16 -12.68 -4.53
N ASP A 21 -8.89 -13.08 -4.43
CA ASP A 21 -8.48 -14.47 -4.24
C ASP A 21 -8.12 -14.72 -2.77
N ASN A 22 -9.16 -14.90 -1.94
CA ASN A 22 -9.14 -15.21 -0.49
C ASN A 22 -7.75 -15.09 0.16
N TYR A 23 -6.94 -16.15 0.13
CA TYR A 23 -5.65 -16.20 0.83
C TYR A 23 -4.45 -15.79 -0.03
N GLY A 24 -4.57 -15.81 -1.36
CA GLY A 24 -3.48 -15.44 -2.27
C GLY A 24 -3.08 -13.98 -2.08
N ASP A 25 -4.05 -13.08 -2.20
CA ASP A 25 -3.84 -11.64 -2.16
C ASP A 25 -3.35 -11.18 -0.78
N ILE A 26 -4.10 -11.55 0.26
CA ILE A 26 -3.77 -11.12 1.63
C ILE A 26 -2.55 -11.86 2.19
N GLY A 27 -2.25 -13.06 1.69
CA GLY A 27 -1.03 -13.79 2.04
C GLY A 27 0.21 -13.10 1.46
N PHE A 28 0.13 -12.59 0.22
CA PHE A 28 1.17 -11.74 -0.35
C PHE A 28 1.37 -10.47 0.48
N VAL A 29 0.29 -9.76 0.80
CA VAL A 29 0.36 -8.51 1.57
C VAL A 29 0.91 -8.73 2.97
N TYR A 30 0.52 -9.81 3.66
CA TYR A 30 1.06 -10.17 4.96
C TYR A 30 2.57 -10.43 4.90
N ARG A 31 3.03 -11.19 3.89
CA ARG A 31 4.47 -11.45 3.69
C ARG A 31 5.23 -10.18 3.37
N LEU A 32 4.69 -9.33 2.49
CA LEU A 32 5.30 -8.05 2.12
C LEU A 32 5.43 -7.12 3.33
N ALA A 33 4.35 -6.98 4.11
CA ALA A 33 4.33 -6.15 5.31
C ALA A 33 5.40 -6.58 6.33
N ARG A 34 5.54 -7.89 6.58
CA ARG A 34 6.59 -8.43 7.44
C ARG A 34 7.99 -8.07 6.93
N ASN A 35 8.27 -8.32 5.65
CA ASN A 35 9.59 -8.04 5.08
C ASN A 35 9.93 -6.54 5.12
N ILE A 36 8.96 -5.66 4.84
CA ILE A 36 9.19 -4.21 4.94
C ILE A 36 9.52 -3.82 6.38
N THR A 37 8.78 -4.33 7.37
CA THR A 37 9.05 -4.03 8.78
C THR A 37 10.41 -4.56 9.25
N GLU A 38 10.82 -5.74 8.78
CA GLU A 38 12.12 -6.34 9.12
C GLU A 38 13.29 -5.59 8.46
N LEU A 39 13.18 -5.24 7.17
CA LEU A 39 14.24 -4.58 6.42
C LEU A 39 14.31 -3.06 6.66
N TYR A 40 13.17 -2.43 6.95
CA TYR A 40 13.03 -0.98 7.09
C TYR A 40 12.23 -0.62 8.35
N PRO A 41 12.79 -0.86 9.55
CA PRO A 41 12.07 -0.74 10.83
C PRO A 41 11.59 0.69 11.15
N ASP A 42 12.17 1.71 10.52
CA ASP A 42 11.75 3.11 10.65
C ASP A 42 10.59 3.50 9.71
N THR A 43 10.10 2.57 8.90
CA THR A 43 8.94 2.79 8.01
C THR A 43 7.64 2.64 8.79
N GLU A 44 6.76 3.63 8.69
CA GLU A 44 5.39 3.50 9.21
C GLU A 44 4.54 2.75 8.19
N LEU A 45 3.95 1.63 8.59
CA LEU A 45 3.14 0.81 7.71
C LEU A 45 1.65 0.94 8.05
N ARG A 46 0.84 1.24 7.03
CA ARG A 46 -0.62 1.18 7.08
C ARG A 46 -1.12 0.11 6.13
N LEU A 47 -1.95 -0.80 6.61
CA LEU A 47 -2.58 -1.84 5.80
C LEU A 47 -4.07 -1.52 5.70
N VAL A 48 -4.59 -1.36 4.49
CA VAL A 48 -6.02 -1.17 4.24
C VAL A 48 -6.51 -2.41 3.51
N VAL A 49 -7.36 -3.20 4.19
CA VAL A 49 -7.72 -4.55 3.76
C VAL A 49 -9.24 -4.66 3.63
N SER A 50 -9.73 -5.17 2.50
CA SER A 50 -11.17 -5.31 2.25
C SER A 50 -11.85 -6.49 2.92
N ASP A 51 -11.06 -7.47 3.38
CA ASP A 51 -11.56 -8.67 4.06
C ASP A 51 -10.64 -9.01 5.24
N LEU A 52 -10.95 -8.44 6.41
CA LEU A 52 -10.22 -8.74 7.64
C LEU A 52 -10.38 -10.19 8.12
N PRO A 53 -11.52 -10.88 7.93
CA PRO A 53 -11.62 -12.34 8.13
C PRO A 53 -10.52 -13.16 7.44
N SER A 54 -10.32 -12.97 6.13
CA SER A 54 -9.24 -13.66 5.41
C SER A 54 -7.86 -13.32 5.97
N PHE A 55 -7.66 -12.08 6.43
CA PHE A 55 -6.41 -11.70 7.09
C PHE A 55 -6.25 -12.40 8.46
N ALA A 56 -7.28 -12.42 9.29
CA ALA A 56 -7.26 -13.01 10.62
C ALA A 56 -7.00 -14.52 10.58
N ALA A 57 -7.51 -15.21 9.56
CA ALA A 57 -7.24 -16.63 9.33
C ALA A 57 -5.74 -16.95 9.14
N MET A 58 -4.95 -16.03 8.57
CA MET A 58 -3.48 -16.19 8.43
C MET A 58 -2.68 -15.48 9.52
N ALA A 59 -3.26 -14.47 10.14
CA ALA A 59 -2.64 -13.62 11.14
C ALA A 59 -3.58 -13.48 12.37
N PRO A 60 -3.57 -14.44 13.32
CA PRO A 60 -4.55 -14.49 14.42
C PRO A 60 -4.55 -13.28 15.37
N PHE A 61 -3.55 -12.41 15.27
CA PHE A 61 -3.50 -11.15 16.01
C PHE A 61 -4.40 -10.06 15.40
N VAL A 62 -4.86 -10.22 14.15
CA VAL A 62 -5.83 -9.34 13.49
C VAL A 62 -7.23 -9.64 14.03
N LYS A 63 -7.99 -8.58 14.30
CA LYS A 63 -9.37 -8.64 14.80
C LYS A 63 -10.33 -8.21 13.70
N GLU A 64 -11.23 -9.10 13.31
CA GLU A 64 -12.09 -8.92 12.12
C GLU A 64 -13.11 -7.79 12.27
N GLY A 65 -13.61 -7.54 13.49
CA GLY A 65 -14.66 -6.55 13.75
C GLY A 65 -14.18 -5.12 13.99
N LEU A 66 -12.87 -4.85 13.94
CA LEU A 66 -12.32 -3.52 14.25
C LEU A 66 -12.06 -2.72 12.98
N ALA A 67 -12.70 -1.55 12.88
CA ALA A 67 -12.49 -0.59 11.79
C ALA A 67 -11.05 -0.10 11.66
N ARG A 68 -10.37 0.02 12.80
CA ARG A 68 -8.96 0.39 12.91
C ARG A 68 -8.36 -0.36 14.08
N GLN A 69 -7.15 -0.89 13.89
CA GLN A 69 -6.41 -1.59 14.92
C GLN A 69 -4.91 -1.42 14.72
N SER A 70 -4.13 -1.79 15.74
CA SER A 70 -2.68 -1.78 15.68
C SER A 70 -2.15 -3.13 16.10
N ALA A 71 -1.27 -3.71 15.29
CA ALA A 71 -0.62 -4.98 15.60
C ALA A 71 0.73 -5.06 14.86
N ARG A 72 1.75 -5.64 15.50
CA ARG A 72 3.10 -5.79 14.93
C ARG A 72 3.73 -4.49 14.39
N GLY A 73 3.41 -3.35 15.01
CA GLY A 73 3.86 -2.03 14.53
C GLY A 73 3.12 -1.50 13.30
N TRP A 74 2.13 -2.23 12.79
CA TRP A 74 1.29 -1.82 11.67
C TRP A 74 0.03 -1.13 12.19
N GLN A 75 -0.45 -0.14 11.44
CA GLN A 75 -1.84 0.32 11.53
C GLN A 75 -2.67 -0.45 10.50
N ILE A 76 -3.73 -1.12 10.93
CA ILE A 76 -4.57 -1.94 10.05
C ILE A 76 -5.96 -1.32 10.04
N PHE A 77 -6.51 -1.14 8.85
CA PHE A 77 -7.80 -0.50 8.59
C PHE A 77 -8.69 -1.48 7.83
N ASP A 78 -9.95 -1.56 8.27
CA ASP A 78 -11.01 -2.16 7.47
C ASP A 78 -11.37 -1.18 6.34
N TRP A 79 -11.04 -1.57 5.12
CA TRP A 79 -11.32 -0.81 3.90
C TRP A 79 -12.77 -0.34 3.80
N ASN A 80 -13.71 -1.14 4.32
CA ASN A 80 -15.14 -0.93 4.21
C ASN A 80 -15.68 0.06 5.27
N LYS A 81 -14.85 0.48 6.23
CA LYS A 81 -15.20 1.48 7.25
C LYS A 81 -14.78 2.85 6.76
N GLU A 82 -15.53 3.33 5.77
CA GLU A 82 -15.28 4.57 5.05
C GLU A 82 -15.16 5.80 5.96
N ASP A 83 -16.02 5.92 6.97
CA ASP A 83 -16.04 7.03 7.92
C ASP A 83 -14.71 7.12 8.71
N VAL A 84 -14.24 5.98 9.20
CA VAL A 84 -12.97 5.86 9.93
C VAL A 84 -11.79 6.09 8.99
N CYS A 85 -11.78 5.44 7.83
CA CYS A 85 -10.71 5.59 6.84
C CYS A 85 -10.60 7.04 6.33
N THR A 86 -11.71 7.66 5.94
CA THR A 86 -11.73 9.06 5.46
C THR A 86 -11.15 9.98 6.53
N LYS A 87 -11.60 9.85 7.79
CA LYS A 87 -11.11 10.68 8.89
C LYS A 87 -9.61 10.54 9.12
N GLU A 88 -9.06 9.34 9.03
CA GLU A 88 -7.65 9.09 9.32
C GLU A 88 -6.74 9.50 8.15
N PHE A 89 -7.14 9.17 6.92
CA PHE A 89 -6.35 9.46 5.71
C PHE A 89 -6.43 10.93 5.28
N SER A 90 -7.50 11.65 5.61
CA SER A 90 -7.57 13.11 5.40
C SER A 90 -6.63 13.88 6.34
N LYS A 91 -6.38 13.38 7.56
CA LYS A 91 -5.42 14.02 8.49
C LYS A 91 -3.98 13.81 8.04
N ARG A 92 -3.66 12.64 7.50
CA ARG A 92 -2.32 12.30 7.02
C ARG A 92 -2.38 11.48 5.74
N ILE A 93 -2.33 12.21 4.64
CA ILE A 93 -2.30 11.67 3.29
C ILE A 93 -1.05 10.78 3.11
N PRO A 94 -1.17 9.62 2.43
CA PRO A 94 -0.05 8.71 2.25
C PRO A 94 1.15 9.33 1.53
N ASP A 95 2.36 8.87 1.83
CA ASP A 95 3.56 9.20 1.03
C ASP A 95 3.70 8.26 -0.17
N VAL A 96 3.57 6.96 0.10
CA VAL A 96 3.63 5.88 -0.88
C VAL A 96 2.43 4.96 -0.68
N ILE A 97 1.77 4.60 -1.78
CA ILE A 97 0.70 3.62 -1.81
C ILE A 97 1.19 2.43 -2.62
N LEU A 98 1.20 1.25 -2.01
CA LEU A 98 1.36 -0.03 -2.71
C LEU A 98 -0.04 -0.56 -3.03
N GLN A 99 -0.46 -0.38 -4.28
CA GLN A 99 -1.75 -0.85 -4.78
C GLN A 99 -1.57 -2.27 -5.33
N CYS A 100 -2.07 -3.28 -4.62
CA CYS A 100 -1.85 -4.68 -5.01
C CYS A 100 -2.89 -5.17 -6.02
N PHE A 101 -2.43 -5.88 -7.05
CA PHE A 101 -3.21 -6.65 -8.02
C PHE A 101 -4.24 -5.82 -8.81
N GLN A 102 -3.86 -4.60 -9.17
CA GLN A 102 -4.74 -3.62 -9.85
C GLN A 102 -6.08 -3.45 -9.15
N CYS A 103 -6.14 -3.69 -7.84
CA CYS A 103 -7.40 -3.53 -7.11
C CYS A 103 -7.91 -2.11 -7.30
N GLN A 104 -9.19 -1.95 -7.64
CA GLN A 104 -9.80 -0.63 -7.61
C GLN A 104 -9.65 -0.08 -6.19
N ARG A 105 -9.10 1.13 -6.06
CA ARG A 105 -8.96 1.82 -4.76
C ARG A 105 -10.34 2.13 -4.18
N PRO A 106 -10.45 2.27 -2.84
CA PRO A 106 -11.71 2.68 -2.25
C PRO A 106 -12.07 4.08 -2.75
N GLU A 107 -13.36 4.35 -2.95
CA GLU A 107 -13.81 5.66 -3.41
C GLU A 107 -13.38 6.77 -2.44
N TRP A 108 -13.41 6.50 -1.14
CA TRP A 108 -12.96 7.45 -0.12
C TRP A 108 -11.50 7.86 -0.27
N LEU A 109 -10.61 6.94 -0.67
CA LEU A 109 -9.21 7.27 -0.88
C LEU A 109 -9.05 8.08 -2.17
N ASP A 110 -9.79 7.72 -3.22
CA ASP A 110 -9.77 8.47 -4.47
C ASP A 110 -10.24 9.93 -4.27
N ARG A 111 -11.29 10.16 -3.46
CA ARG A 111 -11.71 11.52 -3.11
C ARG A 111 -10.61 12.31 -2.41
N ILE A 112 -9.84 11.70 -1.50
CA ILE A 112 -8.72 12.35 -0.81
C ILE A 112 -7.55 12.64 -1.77
N LEU A 113 -7.18 11.67 -2.62
CA LEU A 113 -6.02 11.78 -3.49
C LEU A 113 -6.20 12.79 -4.63
N PHE A 114 -7.44 13.01 -5.06
CA PHE A 114 -7.78 13.91 -6.16
C PHE A 114 -8.58 15.13 -5.71
N ASP A 115 -8.62 15.42 -4.42
CA ASP A 115 -9.16 16.67 -3.89
C ASP A 115 -8.35 17.87 -4.45
N PRO A 116 -8.99 18.90 -5.04
CA PRO A 116 -8.30 20.08 -5.55
C PRO A 116 -7.45 20.84 -4.51
N GLU A 117 -7.83 20.77 -3.22
CA GLU A 117 -7.10 21.39 -2.12
C GLU A 117 -5.91 20.57 -1.64
N GLN A 118 -5.79 19.33 -2.10
CA GLN A 118 -4.64 18.49 -1.84
C GLN A 118 -3.38 19.05 -2.53
N LYS A 119 -2.28 19.23 -1.78
CA LYS A 119 -1.00 19.75 -2.32
C LYS A 119 0.22 18.81 -2.23
N LYS A 120 0.08 17.61 -1.65
CA LYS A 120 1.19 16.68 -1.42
C LYS A 120 1.36 15.71 -2.60
N ILE A 121 2.60 15.49 -3.04
CA ILE A 121 2.89 14.46 -4.03
C ILE A 121 2.71 13.08 -3.39
N VAL A 122 1.83 12.26 -3.98
CA VAL A 122 1.60 10.87 -3.58
C VAL A 122 2.14 9.95 -4.66
N ARG A 123 2.93 8.94 -4.26
CA ARG A 123 3.48 7.94 -5.18
C ARG A 123 2.67 6.65 -5.04
N ILE A 124 2.26 6.08 -6.16
CA ILE A 124 1.51 4.84 -6.23
C ILE A 124 2.36 3.84 -7.00
N VAL A 125 2.73 2.75 -6.34
CA VAL A 125 3.33 1.59 -6.98
C VAL A 125 2.22 0.57 -7.13
N ASN A 126 1.89 0.26 -8.38
CA ASN A 126 0.91 -0.74 -8.71
C ASN A 126 1.60 -2.09 -8.85
N LEU A 127 1.47 -2.93 -7.82
CA LEU A 127 2.07 -4.26 -7.76
C LEU A 127 1.18 -5.24 -8.52
N GLU A 128 1.72 -5.86 -9.56
CA GLU A 128 1.03 -6.93 -10.29
C GLU A 128 1.28 -8.31 -9.68
N TYR A 129 0.52 -9.30 -10.17
CA TYR A 129 0.85 -10.70 -9.95
C TYR A 129 2.21 -11.04 -10.58
N LEU A 130 2.85 -12.05 -10.00
CA LEU A 130 4.05 -12.66 -10.56
C LEU A 130 3.73 -13.30 -11.90
N THR A 131 4.53 -12.98 -12.93
CA THR A 131 4.44 -13.63 -14.24
C THR A 131 5.82 -13.99 -14.77
N ALA A 132 5.90 -15.07 -15.54
CA ALA A 132 7.09 -15.46 -16.30
C ALA A 132 7.03 -15.02 -17.77
N GLU A 133 5.96 -14.34 -18.16
CA GLU A 133 5.77 -13.91 -19.54
C GLU A 133 6.71 -12.76 -19.89
N SER A 134 7.31 -12.82 -21.07
CA SER A 134 8.36 -11.88 -21.48
C SER A 134 7.89 -10.43 -21.61
N TRP A 135 6.60 -10.20 -21.81
CA TRP A 135 6.05 -8.85 -21.91
C TRP A 135 6.17 -8.07 -20.59
N ALA A 136 6.34 -8.74 -19.44
CA ALA A 136 6.49 -8.06 -18.15
C ALA A 136 7.72 -7.14 -18.10
N ASP A 137 8.77 -7.47 -18.87
CA ASP A 137 9.98 -6.66 -19.01
C ASP A 137 9.68 -5.24 -19.52
N ASP A 138 8.70 -5.10 -20.41
CA ASP A 138 8.34 -3.83 -21.05
C ASP A 138 7.36 -3.00 -20.19
N PHE A 139 6.66 -3.65 -19.26
CA PHE A 139 5.67 -3.03 -18.39
C PHE A 139 6.21 -2.69 -17.00
N HIS A 140 7.32 -3.30 -16.58
CA HIS A 140 7.97 -2.98 -15.32
C HIS A 140 8.47 -1.52 -15.31
N LEU A 141 8.17 -0.79 -14.23
CA LEU A 141 8.44 0.64 -14.06
C LEU A 141 7.76 1.58 -15.08
N LEU A 142 6.80 1.07 -15.85
CA LEU A 142 6.02 1.91 -16.76
C LEU A 142 5.17 2.91 -15.97
N LYS A 143 5.31 4.19 -16.29
CA LYS A 143 4.54 5.27 -15.65
C LYS A 143 3.14 5.32 -16.22
N SER A 144 2.13 5.45 -15.35
CA SER A 144 0.75 5.64 -15.76
C SER A 144 0.28 7.08 -15.49
N GLY A 145 -0.46 7.65 -16.43
CA GLY A 145 -1.16 8.90 -16.21
C GLY A 145 -2.23 8.76 -15.12
N THR A 146 -2.44 9.81 -14.34
CA THR A 146 -3.55 9.89 -13.38
C THR A 146 -4.27 11.23 -13.55
N ARG A 147 -5.39 11.40 -12.84
CA ARG A 147 -6.22 12.63 -12.90
C ARG A 147 -5.52 13.87 -12.32
N SER A 148 -4.42 13.71 -11.59
CA SER A 148 -3.67 14.81 -10.97
C SER A 148 -2.18 14.63 -11.15
N ILE A 149 -1.46 15.70 -11.48
CA ILE A 149 0.00 15.69 -11.57
C ILE A 149 0.67 15.35 -10.24
N LEU A 150 -0.03 15.53 -9.11
CA LEU A 150 0.47 15.22 -7.77
C LEU A 150 0.40 13.72 -7.44
N VAL A 151 -0.42 12.95 -8.16
CA VAL A 151 -0.55 11.51 -7.96
C VAL A 151 0.25 10.79 -9.05
N LYS A 152 1.44 10.31 -8.70
CA LYS A 152 2.35 9.62 -9.61
C LYS A 152 2.13 8.11 -9.51
N LYS A 153 1.68 7.45 -10.58
CA LYS A 153 1.50 5.99 -10.63
C LYS A 153 2.59 5.34 -11.49
N VAL A 154 3.14 4.23 -11.02
CA VAL A 154 4.09 3.38 -11.75
C VAL A 154 3.71 1.91 -11.57
N ASN A 155 3.87 1.11 -12.61
CA ASN A 155 3.67 -0.34 -12.54
C ASN A 155 4.92 -1.04 -12.01
N PHE A 156 4.71 -2.06 -11.20
CA PHE A 156 5.76 -2.93 -10.70
C PHE A 156 5.35 -4.37 -11.00
N MET A 157 5.99 -4.94 -12.03
CA MET A 157 5.84 -6.34 -12.44
C MET A 157 6.84 -7.20 -11.68
N PRO A 158 6.42 -8.09 -10.74
CA PRO A 158 7.29 -9.16 -10.27
C PRO A 158 7.50 -10.17 -11.41
N GLY A 159 8.72 -10.67 -11.57
CA GLY A 159 9.07 -11.62 -12.62
C GLY A 159 10.30 -12.43 -12.28
N PHE A 160 10.98 -12.94 -13.31
CA PHE A 160 12.17 -13.78 -13.17
C PHE A 160 13.36 -13.25 -13.98
N THR A 161 13.25 -12.07 -14.58
CA THR A 161 14.30 -11.44 -15.39
C THR A 161 14.88 -10.24 -14.66
N LYS A 162 16.06 -9.79 -15.09
CA LYS A 162 16.67 -8.56 -14.55
C LYS A 162 15.91 -7.28 -14.91
N LYS A 163 14.92 -7.35 -15.81
CA LYS A 163 14.09 -6.21 -16.21
C LYS A 163 12.80 -6.11 -15.40
N THR A 164 12.48 -7.14 -14.61
CA THR A 164 11.33 -7.15 -13.69
C THR A 164 11.74 -6.78 -12.25
N GLY A 165 10.77 -6.72 -11.35
CA GLY A 165 10.92 -6.25 -9.96
C GLY A 165 11.47 -7.26 -8.96
N GLY A 166 12.11 -8.31 -9.46
CA GLY A 166 12.65 -9.42 -8.67
C GLY A 166 13.36 -10.39 -9.60
#